data_AF-A0AAN9BR72-F1
#
_entry.id   AF-A0AAN9BR72-F1
#
_cell.length_a   1.000
_cell.length_b   1.000
_cell.length_c   1.000
_cell.angle_alpha   90.00
_cell.angle_beta   90.00
_cell.angle_gamma   90.00
#
_symmetry.space_group_name_H-M   'P 1'
#
loop_
_entity.id
_entity.type
_entity.pdbx_description
1 polymer ?
#
loop_
_entity_poly.entity_id
_entity_poly.type
_entity_poly.pdbx_seq_one_letter_code
_entity_poly.pdbx_strand_id
1 'polypeptide(L)'
;MTKTIVDIQVVDAEKRRVPSKHYVYVIVVKWSDNSSMVVYRRYSRFFDLQTQLLDKFPIEAGSVDPTLRLIPFLPGKIFFGRSQVRDVAMKRLSEIDAYCKSVLALPHHISQCDEVLAFFEVEPEDLDPPKEEP
;
A
#
# COMPACT_ATOMS: atom_id res chain seq x y z
N MET A 1 9.74 -12.82 -18.85
CA MET A 1 9.56 -11.40 -18.46
C MET A 1 8.89 -11.40 -17.10
N THR A 2 9.45 -10.68 -16.13
CA THR A 2 8.83 -10.49 -14.83
C THR A 2 7.60 -9.60 -15.00
N LYS A 3 6.49 -9.97 -14.36
CA LYS A 3 5.20 -9.30 -14.46
C LYS A 3 5.27 -7.94 -13.76
N THR A 4 4.78 -6.87 -14.40
CA THR A 4 4.81 -5.51 -13.84
C THR A 4 3.40 -5.02 -13.57
N ILE A 5 3.26 -4.08 -12.63
CA ILE A 5 1.98 -3.45 -12.30
C ILE A 5 1.72 -2.34 -13.32
N VAL A 6 0.50 -2.29 -13.89
CA VAL A 6 0.10 -1.29 -14.89
C VAL A 6 -0.93 -0.29 -14.36
N ASP A 7 -1.71 -0.65 -13.35
CA ASP A 7 -2.70 0.22 -12.71
C ASP A 7 -3.03 -0.27 -11.30
N ILE A 8 -3.32 0.67 -10.40
CA ILE A 8 -3.77 0.41 -9.03
C ILE A 8 -4.90 1.34 -8.65
N GLN A 9 -5.89 0.78 -7.96
CA GLN A 9 -7.00 1.53 -7.37
C GLN A 9 -7.29 1.03 -5.96
N VAL A 10 -7.30 1.94 -4.98
CA VAL A 10 -7.76 1.64 -3.62
C VAL A 10 -9.24 1.99 -3.55
N VAL A 11 -10.09 0.97 -3.51
CA VAL A 11 -11.54 1.12 -3.77
C VAL A 11 -12.39 1.16 -2.51
N ASP A 12 -11.92 0.58 -1.41
CA ASP A 12 -12.65 0.56 -0.13
C ASP A 12 -11.71 0.39 1.07
N ALA A 13 -12.25 0.55 2.28
CA ALA A 13 -11.61 0.17 3.53
C ALA A 13 -12.56 -0.68 4.38
N GLU A 14 -12.24 -1.96 4.52
CA GLU A 14 -13.07 -2.95 5.22
C GLU A 14 -12.63 -3.14 6.67
N LYS A 15 -13.60 -3.36 7.57
CA LYS A 15 -13.33 -3.68 8.97
C LYS A 15 -13.27 -5.20 9.17
N ARG A 16 -12.14 -5.71 9.60
CA ARG A 16 -11.97 -7.12 9.97
C ARG A 16 -11.95 -7.28 11.49
N ARG A 17 -12.42 -8.43 11.99
CA ARG A 17 -12.50 -8.76 13.42
C ARG A 17 -11.53 -9.85 13.88
N VAL A 18 -11.04 -10.67 12.95
CA VAL A 18 -10.12 -11.79 13.19
C VAL A 18 -8.76 -11.47 12.59
N PRO A 19 -7.63 -11.67 13.30
CA PRO A 19 -7.50 -12.16 14.67
C PRO A 19 -7.85 -11.10 15.74
N SER A 20 -7.98 -9.83 15.35
CA SER A 20 -8.45 -8.73 16.19
C SER A 20 -9.09 -7.64 15.34
N LYS A 21 -9.72 -6.63 15.93
CA LYS A 21 -10.33 -5.51 15.19
C LYS A 21 -9.26 -4.71 14.45
N HIS A 22 -9.40 -4.58 13.13
CA HIS A 22 -8.52 -3.75 12.31
C HIS A 22 -9.21 -3.35 11.00
N TYR A 23 -8.64 -2.37 10.29
CA TYR A 23 -9.06 -2.04 8.92
C TYR A 23 -8.01 -2.52 7.92
N VAL A 24 -8.49 -2.98 6.77
CA VAL A 24 -7.69 -3.26 5.58
C VAL A 24 -8.19 -2.36 4.45
N TYR A 25 -7.29 -1.91 3.59
CA TYR A 25 -7.63 -1.27 2.33
C TYR A 25 -7.82 -2.34 1.27
N VAL A 26 -8.88 -2.21 0.48
CA VAL A 26 -9.19 -3.07 -0.66
C VAL A 26 -8.55 -2.47 -1.90
N ILE A 27 -7.61 -3.19 -2.51
CA ILE A 27 -6.76 -2.68 -3.58
C ILE A 27 -6.95 -3.56 -4.81
N VAL A 28 -7.38 -2.96 -5.92
CA VAL A 28 -7.42 -3.61 -7.23
C VAL A 28 -6.09 -3.36 -7.92
N VAL A 29 -5.39 -4.43 -8.27
CA VAL A 29 -4.08 -4.40 -8.95
C VAL A 29 -4.25 -5.00 -10.34
N LYS A 30 -3.93 -4.22 -11.38
CA LYS A 30 -3.84 -4.71 -12.75
C LYS A 30 -2.38 -4.90 -13.13
N TRP A 31 -2.11 -6.02 -13.79
CA TRP A 31 -0.77 -6.39 -14.18
C TRP A 31 -0.60 -6.44 -15.70
N SER A 32 0.65 -6.44 -16.14
CA SER A 32 1.05 -6.44 -17.55
C SER A 32 0.61 -7.66 -18.35
N ASP A 33 0.22 -8.75 -17.68
CA ASP A 33 -0.34 -9.96 -18.29
C ASP A 33 -1.88 -9.91 -18.45
N ASN A 34 -2.47 -8.73 -18.28
CA ASN A 34 -3.91 -8.47 -18.26
C ASN A 34 -4.69 -9.11 -17.10
N SER A 35 -4.01 -9.71 -16.12
CA SER A 35 -4.70 -10.14 -14.89
C SER A 35 -5.05 -8.94 -14.01
N SER A 36 -6.20 -9.04 -13.35
CA SER A 36 -6.67 -8.08 -12.35
C SER A 36 -7.02 -8.85 -11.09
N MET A 37 -6.42 -8.48 -9.96
CA MET A 37 -6.58 -9.15 -8.67
C MET A 37 -6.88 -8.14 -7.58
N VAL A 38 -7.54 -8.59 -6.51
CA VAL A 38 -7.81 -7.79 -5.33
C VAL A 38 -6.88 -8.26 -4.22
N VAL A 39 -6.22 -7.31 -3.55
CA VAL A 39 -5.39 -7.56 -2.37
C VAL A 39 -5.83 -6.68 -1.21
N TYR A 40 -5.60 -7.14 0.02
CA TYR A 40 -6.02 -6.49 1.25
C TYR A 40 -4.81 -6.13 2.08
N ARG A 41 -4.59 -4.84 2.33
CA ARG A 41 -3.42 -4.36 3.10
C ARG A 41 -3.82 -3.46 4.25
N ARG A 42 -3.27 -3.75 5.43
CA ARG A 42 -3.38 -2.83 6.58
C ARG A 42 -2.46 -1.63 6.36
N TYR A 43 -2.80 -0.49 6.97
CA TYR A 43 -1.92 0.69 7.00
C TYR A 43 -0.48 0.35 7.45
N SER A 44 -0.31 -0.57 8.40
CA SER A 44 1.02 -1.00 8.87
C SER A 44 1.89 -1.56 7.75
N ARG A 45 1.32 -2.30 6.79
CA ARG A 45 2.07 -2.86 5.65
C ARG A 45 2.61 -1.75 4.76
N PHE A 46 1.84 -0.67 4.55
CA PHE A 46 2.32 0.50 3.81
C PHE A 46 3.47 1.21 4.53
N PHE A 47 3.42 1.27 5.86
CA PHE A 47 4.50 1.82 6.66
C PHE A 47 5.78 0.98 6.55
N ASP A 48 5.65 -0.34 6.55
CA ASP A 48 6.77 -1.25 6.34
C ASP A 48 7.39 -1.05 4.95
N LEU A 49 6.56 -1.00 3.90
CA LEU A 49 7.00 -0.70 2.53
C LEU A 49 7.71 0.67 2.45
N GLN A 50 7.11 1.71 3.03
CA GLN A 50 7.72 3.04 3.08
C GLN A 50 9.11 2.98 3.71
N THR A 51 9.25 2.28 4.83
CA THR A 51 10.53 2.17 5.54
C THR A 51 11.57 1.45 4.69
N GLN A 52 11.20 0.35 4.03
CA GLN A 52 12.08 -0.40 3.13
C GLN A 52 12.52 0.44 1.93
N LEU A 53 11.61 1.20 1.30
CA LEU A 53 11.96 2.07 0.17
C LEU A 53 12.89 3.21 0.58
N LEU A 54 12.66 3.83 1.74
CA LEU A 54 13.52 4.89 2.23
C LEU A 54 14.93 4.41 2.58
N ASP A 55 15.06 3.19 3.11
CA ASP A 55 16.35 2.56 3.42
C ASP A 55 17.12 2.15 2.16
N LYS A 56 16.41 1.54 1.19
CA LYS A 56 17.01 1.04 -0.06
C LYS A 56 17.43 2.15 -1.02
N PHE A 57 16.72 3.28 -1.02
CA PHE A 57 16.94 4.39 -1.94
C PHE A 57 17.16 5.71 -1.18
N PRO A 58 18.28 5.88 -0.45
CA PRO A 58 18.48 7.01 0.47
C PRO A 58 18.60 8.37 -0.25
N ILE A 59 18.98 8.38 -1.53
CA ILE A 59 19.02 9.61 -2.34
C ILE A 59 17.59 10.03 -2.69
N GLU A 60 16.79 9.13 -3.28
CA GLU A 60 15.40 9.38 -3.65
C GLU A 60 14.46 9.49 -2.43
N ALA A 61 14.90 9.04 -1.26
CA ALA A 61 14.28 9.31 0.03
C ALA A 61 14.44 10.76 0.48
N GLY A 62 15.40 11.48 -0.10
CA GLY A 62 15.85 12.80 0.34
C GLY A 62 16.66 12.79 1.63
N SER A 63 17.23 11.64 2.01
CA SER A 63 18.02 11.51 3.25
C SER A 63 19.38 12.20 3.13
N VAL A 64 19.93 12.24 1.91
CA VAL A 64 21.18 12.97 1.59
C VAL A 64 20.90 14.44 1.30
N ASP A 65 19.89 14.72 0.49
CA ASP A 65 19.43 16.06 0.12
C ASP A 65 17.90 16.06 -0.01
N PRO A 66 17.15 16.85 0.80
CA PRO A 66 15.69 16.92 0.72
C PRO A 66 15.14 17.30 -0.65
N THR A 67 15.90 18.00 -1.49
CA THR A 67 15.49 18.41 -2.84
C THR A 67 15.49 17.27 -3.85
N LEU A 68 16.21 16.18 -3.55
CA LEU A 68 16.28 14.97 -4.39
C LEU A 68 15.18 13.96 -4.05
N ARG A 69 14.28 14.28 -3.11
CA ARG A 69 13.23 13.36 -2.70
C ARG A 69 12.24 13.11 -3.83
N LEU A 70 12.15 11.86 -4.25
CA LEU A 70 11.14 11.35 -5.16
C LEU A 70 10.12 10.47 -4.43
N ILE A 71 10.55 9.71 -3.42
CA ILE A 71 9.67 8.78 -2.71
C ILE A 71 8.57 9.58 -1.98
N PRO A 72 7.28 9.30 -2.27
CA PRO A 72 6.18 10.05 -1.69
C PRO A 72 6.12 9.88 -0.17
N PHE A 73 5.45 10.82 0.49
CA PHE A 73 5.16 10.69 1.91
C PHE A 73 3.95 9.79 2.11
N LEU A 74 4.11 8.74 2.91
CA LEU A 74 2.96 7.99 3.39
C LEU A 74 2.10 8.89 4.29
N PRO A 75 0.76 8.91 4.14
CA PRO A 75 -0.12 9.73 4.97
C PRO A 75 0.13 9.47 6.45
N GLY A 76 0.39 10.51 7.25
CA GLY A 76 0.99 10.38 8.58
C GLY A 76 0.22 9.46 9.53
N LYS A 77 0.96 8.71 10.36
CA LYS A 77 0.40 7.84 11.40
C LYS A 77 -0.41 8.68 12.40
N ILE A 78 -1.60 8.20 12.78
CA ILE A 78 -2.39 8.86 13.82
C ILE A 78 -1.83 8.40 15.16
N PHE A 79 -1.10 9.31 15.82
CA PHE A 79 -0.47 9.06 17.12
C PHE A 79 -1.44 9.29 18.29
N PHE A 80 -2.51 10.07 18.09
CA PHE A 80 -3.53 10.33 19.10
C PHE A 80 -4.91 9.90 18.59
N GLY A 81 -5.57 9.01 19.34
CA GLY A 81 -6.85 8.42 18.97
C GLY A 81 -6.75 6.96 18.49
N ARG A 82 -7.88 6.37 18.09
CA ARG A 82 -7.95 4.97 17.67
C ARG A 82 -7.80 4.88 16.15
N SER A 83 -6.72 4.28 15.67
CA SER A 83 -6.52 3.96 14.23
C SER A 83 -7.55 2.93 13.69
N GLN A 84 -8.30 2.29 14.59
CA GLN A 84 -9.30 1.26 14.28
C GLN A 84 -10.72 1.83 14.18
N VAL A 85 -10.87 3.06 13.71
CA VAL A 85 -12.14 3.76 13.55
C VAL A 85 -12.41 3.96 12.06
N ARG A 86 -13.67 3.78 11.67
CA ARG A 86 -14.10 3.82 10.26
C ARG A 86 -13.72 5.15 9.61
N ASP A 87 -14.00 6.26 10.30
CA ASP A 87 -13.76 7.61 9.76
C ASP A 87 -12.29 7.85 9.43
N VAL A 88 -11.37 7.28 10.22
CA VAL A 88 -9.94 7.35 9.94
C VAL A 88 -9.58 6.58 8.68
N ALA A 89 -10.06 5.34 8.56
CA ALA A 89 -9.76 4.49 7.42
C ALA A 89 -10.32 5.09 6.12
N MET A 90 -11.58 5.54 6.15
CA MET A 90 -12.26 6.15 5.01
C MET A 90 -11.64 7.50 4.61
N LYS A 91 -11.29 8.37 5.58
CA LYS A 91 -10.63 9.65 5.28
C LYS A 91 -9.29 9.46 4.56
N ARG A 92 -8.55 8.41 4.93
CA ARG A 92 -7.25 8.08 4.35
C ARG A 92 -7.34 7.34 3.02
N LEU A 93 -8.52 6.89 2.60
CA LEU A 93 -8.68 6.04 1.42
C LEU A 93 -8.10 6.73 0.17
N SER A 94 -8.48 7.98 -0.08
CA SER A 94 -7.96 8.76 -1.20
C SER A 94 -6.47 9.08 -1.07
N GLU A 95 -5.99 9.30 0.16
CA GLU A 95 -4.56 9.57 0.42
C GLU A 95 -3.69 8.33 0.17
N ILE A 96 -4.18 7.14 0.53
CA ILE A 96 -3.51 5.86 0.28
C ILE A 96 -3.58 5.50 -1.21
N ASP A 97 -4.69 5.76 -1.90
CA ASP A 97 -4.79 5.63 -3.36
C ASP A 97 -3.73 6.50 -4.07
N ALA A 98 -3.66 7.78 -3.69
CA ALA A 98 -2.68 8.73 -4.24
C ALA A 98 -1.23 8.31 -3.95
N TYR A 99 -0.97 7.79 -2.75
CA TYR A 99 0.33 7.24 -2.38
C TYR A 99 0.73 6.07 -3.30
N CYS A 100 -0.15 5.09 -3.49
CA CYS A 100 0.13 3.95 -4.37
C CYS A 100 0.44 4.37 -5.79
N LYS A 101 -0.39 5.26 -6.36
CA LYS A 101 -0.19 5.80 -7.71
C LYS A 101 1.13 6.56 -7.84
N SER A 102 1.50 7.30 -6.80
CA SER A 102 2.78 8.03 -6.76
C SER A 102 3.97 7.09 -6.69
N VAL A 103 3.90 5.99 -5.92
CA VAL A 103 4.94 4.94 -5.89
C VAL A 103 5.10 4.28 -7.27
N LEU A 104 4.00 3.96 -7.95
CA LEU A 104 4.06 3.37 -9.30
C LEU A 104 4.58 4.34 -10.38
N ALA A 105 4.41 5.65 -10.17
CA ALA A 105 4.93 6.68 -11.06
C ALA A 105 6.43 6.98 -10.86
N LEU A 106 7.08 6.37 -9.86
CA LEU A 106 8.53 6.49 -9.66
C LEU A 106 9.32 5.83 -10.80
N PRO A 107 10.60 6.21 -10.98
CA PRO A 107 11.50 5.52 -11.90
C PRO A 107 11.47 3.99 -11.74
N HIS A 108 11.63 3.27 -12.85
CA HIS A 108 11.44 1.81 -12.89
C HIS A 108 12.28 1.03 -11.88
N HIS A 109 13.49 1.50 -11.54
CA HIS A 109 14.34 0.84 -10.54
C HIS A 109 13.76 0.87 -9.12
N ILE A 110 12.79 1.76 -8.85
CA ILE A 110 12.04 1.85 -7.60
C ILE A 110 10.64 1.24 -7.77
N SER A 111 9.88 1.66 -8.77
CA SER A 111 8.48 1.22 -8.95
C SER A 111 8.33 -0.26 -9.31
N GLN A 112 9.40 -0.91 -9.79
CA GLN A 112 9.43 -2.34 -10.11
C GLN A 112 10.44 -3.11 -9.26
N CYS A 113 10.89 -2.55 -8.13
CA CYS A 113 11.75 -3.28 -7.20
C CYS A 113 10.96 -4.37 -6.47
N ASP A 114 11.66 -5.38 -5.97
CA ASP A 114 11.06 -6.57 -5.36
C ASP A 114 10.08 -6.23 -4.22
N GLU A 115 10.39 -5.22 -3.41
CA GLU A 115 9.55 -4.78 -2.29
C GLU A 115 8.20 -4.22 -2.78
N VAL A 116 8.18 -3.46 -3.87
CA VAL A 116 6.94 -2.91 -4.45
C VAL A 116 6.13 -4.03 -5.08
N LEU A 117 6.76 -4.89 -5.89
CA LEU A 117 6.06 -5.99 -6.56
C LEU A 117 5.47 -6.96 -5.54
N ALA A 118 6.26 -7.40 -4.55
CA ALA A 118 5.81 -8.31 -3.50
C ALA A 118 4.69 -7.72 -2.63
N PHE A 119 4.70 -6.40 -2.39
CA PHE A 119 3.63 -5.75 -1.63
C PHE A 119 2.25 -5.91 -2.30
N PHE A 120 2.21 -5.87 -3.63
CA PHE A 120 0.98 -5.93 -4.43
C PHE A 120 0.66 -7.32 -5.00
N GLU A 121 1.54 -8.31 -4.83
CA GLU A 121 1.22 -9.70 -5.14
C GLU A 121 0.14 -10.26 -4.22
N VAL A 122 -0.66 -11.20 -4.74
CA VAL A 122 -1.69 -11.89 -3.95
C VAL A 122 -1.05 -12.79 -2.91
N GLU A 123 -1.47 -12.62 -1.65
CA GLU A 123 -1.13 -13.50 -0.53
C GLU A 123 -2.26 -14.53 -0.31
N PRO A 124 -2.01 -15.69 0.34
CA PRO A 124 -3.05 -16.68 0.63
C PRO A 124 -4.27 -16.09 1.35
N GLU A 125 -4.07 -15.12 2.23
CA GLU A 125 -5.10 -14.39 2.97
C GLU A 125 -6.00 -13.53 2.08
N ASP A 126 -5.55 -13.16 0.88
CA ASP A 126 -6.34 -12.41 -0.10
C ASP A 126 -7.32 -13.33 -0.86
N LEU A 127 -7.00 -14.62 -0.96
CA LEU A 127 -7.81 -15.63 -1.66
C LEU A 127 -8.96 -16.18 -0.80
N ASP A 128 -8.73 -16.32 0.51
CA ASP A 128 -9.74 -16.72 1.48
C ASP A 128 -9.85 -15.69 2.62
N PRO A 129 -10.40 -14.50 2.32
CA PRO A 129 -10.53 -13.44 3.31
C PRO A 129 -11.37 -13.91 4.51
N PRO A 130 -10.94 -13.67 5.76
CA PRO A 130 -11.74 -14.01 6.94
C PRO A 130 -13.14 -13.45 6.81
N LYS A 131 -14.14 -14.33 6.90
CA LYS A 131 -15.57 -13.98 6.80
C LYS A 131 -15.92 -12.94 7.86
N GLU A 132 -16.77 -11.98 7.50
CA GLU A 132 -17.42 -11.13 8.48
C GLU A 132 -18.35 -12.00 9.33
N GLU A 133 -17.96 -12.29 10.57
CA GLU A 133 -18.91 -12.84 11.54
C GLU A 133 -19.94 -11.73 11.87
N PRO A 134 -21.26 -12.03 11.76
CA PRO A 134 -22.33 -11.06 11.99
C PRO A 134 -22.26 -10.37 13.36
#